data_AF-A0A2H4STZ0-F1
#
_entry.id   AF-A0A2H4STZ0-F1
#
_cell.length_a   1.000
_cell.length_b   1.000
_cell.length_c   1.000
_cell.angle_alpha   90.00
_cell.angle_beta   90.00
_cell.angle_gamma   90.00
#
_symmetry.space_group_name_H-M   'P 1'
#
loop_
_entity.id
_entity.type
_entity.pdbx_description
1 polymer ?
#
loop_
_entity_poly.entity_id
_entity_poly.type
_entity_poly.pdbx_seq_one_letter_code
_entity_poly.pdbx_strand_id
1 'polypeptide(L)'
;MLINHVPLALLAGGAVASPLTLAPRTCYPNENDKQLCYRPPNGDPQGVDIKDVQFIATYLRNYGAQTRAGRLFNMAAKDTSGCGEWQVYAHGTAQAVAKHIDPSVDTSVLFADIATTIDGGANATPAQQAAALIGCGTDGGSLGVAVNASNPAYSGSTYPKGYVTKGIVVKIDVDEYKLHVSGKVKPWWPTNITDLNGYYFDEDGGHFCSATNLGVTASIRRIERRPNGSTLAPKDERIASIIICPSAFSNPRAPNNYRDASNNIVLPGKSLGDCLPKSATLLHETFHAIFGEVMLAGPAEKYDIADVINLSALKSQKNIENYVFFIAHMYLLFGQANAKNPQDPVSVPKNWDFKVTGTRGKKTYGAVNIIP
;
A
#
# COMPACT_ATOMS: atom_id res chain seq x y z
N MET A 1 42.93 39.23 -57.09
CA MET A 1 41.49 38.94 -56.98
C MET A 1 41.34 38.00 -55.78
N LEU A 2 40.70 38.49 -54.71
CA LEU A 2 40.81 37.97 -53.36
C LEU A 2 40.24 36.55 -53.21
N ILE A 3 41.04 35.68 -52.60
CA ILE A 3 40.64 34.35 -52.11
C ILE A 3 39.95 34.59 -50.76
N ASN A 4 38.65 34.32 -50.70
CA ASN A 4 37.83 34.55 -49.51
C ASN A 4 38.00 33.38 -48.53
N HIS A 5 38.50 33.68 -47.33
CA HIS A 5 38.60 32.77 -46.21
C HIS A 5 37.22 32.53 -45.57
N VAL A 6 36.78 31.28 -45.50
CA VAL A 6 35.65 30.86 -44.64
C VAL A 6 36.24 30.18 -43.40
N PRO A 7 35.95 30.64 -42.17
CA PRO A 7 36.48 30.02 -40.97
C PRO A 7 35.70 28.74 -40.63
N LEU A 8 36.46 27.69 -40.38
CA LEU A 8 36.02 26.40 -39.86
C LEU A 8 35.63 26.60 -38.38
N ALA A 9 34.34 26.70 -38.08
CA ALA A 9 33.85 26.76 -36.71
C ALA A 9 33.96 25.36 -36.07
N LEU A 10 34.94 25.18 -35.18
CA LEU A 10 34.97 24.08 -34.22
C LEU A 10 33.76 24.22 -33.28
N LEU A 11 32.75 23.39 -33.46
CA LEU A 11 31.76 23.10 -32.41
C LEU A 11 32.44 22.23 -31.35
N ALA A 12 33.05 22.88 -30.36
CA ALA A 12 33.42 22.23 -29.11
C ALA A 12 32.11 21.74 -28.45
N GLY A 13 31.86 20.44 -28.54
CA GLY A 13 30.82 19.76 -27.76
C GLY A 13 31.16 19.89 -26.28
N GLY A 14 30.64 20.93 -25.63
CA GLY A 14 30.64 21.03 -24.19
C GLY A 14 29.80 19.90 -23.61
N ALA A 15 30.45 18.83 -23.17
CA ALA A 15 29.84 17.92 -22.21
C ALA A 15 29.58 18.73 -20.95
N VAL A 16 28.34 19.23 -20.80
CA VAL A 16 27.83 19.66 -19.51
C VAL A 16 27.81 18.41 -18.64
N ALA A 17 28.88 18.22 -17.86
CA ALA A 17 28.85 17.32 -16.73
C ALA A 17 27.71 17.80 -15.84
N SER A 18 26.56 17.11 -15.92
CA SER A 18 25.53 17.28 -14.90
C SER A 18 26.22 17.04 -13.57
N PRO A 19 26.10 17.94 -12.58
CA PRO A 19 26.57 17.63 -11.25
C PRO A 19 25.87 16.32 -10.87
N LEU A 20 26.64 15.27 -10.62
CA LEU A 20 26.15 14.10 -9.91
C LEU A 20 25.62 14.64 -8.59
N THR A 21 24.31 14.85 -8.52
CA THR A 21 23.60 14.97 -7.27
C THR A 21 23.78 13.63 -6.60
N LEU A 22 24.80 13.54 -5.74
CA LEU A 22 24.93 12.46 -4.77
C LEU A 22 23.54 12.34 -4.11
N ALA A 23 22.92 11.17 -4.26
CA ALA A 23 21.74 10.83 -3.49
C ALA A 23 22.03 11.19 -2.02
N PRO A 24 21.13 11.88 -1.32
CA PRO A 24 21.38 12.31 0.05
C PRO A 24 21.82 11.10 0.89
N ARG A 25 22.99 11.22 1.53
CA ARG A 25 23.61 10.17 2.36
C ARG A 25 22.83 9.86 3.63
N THR A 26 21.78 10.62 3.95
CA THR A 26 20.97 10.46 5.17
C THR A 26 19.49 10.59 4.85
N CYS A 27 18.69 9.68 5.40
CA CYS A 27 17.28 9.53 5.13
C CYS A 27 16.40 10.45 5.99
N TYR A 28 16.48 11.76 5.75
CA TYR A 28 15.98 12.88 6.57
C TYR A 28 17.01 13.37 7.60
N PRO A 29 17.33 14.69 7.67
CA PRO A 29 18.43 15.22 8.50
C PRO A 29 18.30 14.95 9.99
N ASN A 30 17.08 14.77 10.48
CA ASN A 30 16.76 14.65 11.90
C ASN A 30 16.62 13.20 12.38
N GLU A 31 16.61 12.23 11.45
CA GLU A 31 16.48 10.81 11.77
C GLU A 31 17.87 10.17 11.76
N ASN A 32 18.39 9.89 12.95
CA ASN A 32 19.71 9.31 13.16
C ASN A 32 19.63 8.17 14.19
N ASP A 33 20.78 7.66 14.63
CA ASP A 33 20.86 6.54 15.57
C ASP A 33 20.46 6.90 17.02
N LYS A 34 20.23 8.18 17.33
CA LYS A 34 19.78 8.63 18.65
C LYS A 34 18.27 8.52 18.81
N GLN A 35 17.85 8.34 20.06
CA GLN A 35 16.44 8.31 20.42
C GLN A 35 15.78 9.64 20.05
N LEU A 36 14.72 9.55 19.24
CA LEU A 36 13.88 10.66 18.85
C LEU A 36 12.43 10.29 19.17
N CYS A 37 11.84 10.92 20.18
CA CYS A 37 10.41 10.77 20.45
C CYS A 37 9.62 11.76 19.59
N TYR A 38 8.53 11.30 18.97
CA TYR A 38 7.71 12.12 18.08
C TYR A 38 6.80 13.06 18.89
N ARG A 39 7.39 14.12 19.43
CA ARG A 39 6.66 15.17 20.16
C ARG A 39 7.23 16.54 19.82
N PRO A 40 6.43 17.63 19.95
CA PRO A 40 6.89 18.96 19.62
C PRO A 40 8.17 19.32 20.41
N PRO A 41 9.16 19.98 19.76
CA PRO A 41 9.13 20.49 18.39
C PRO A 41 9.61 19.50 17.31
N ASN A 42 9.96 18.26 17.68
CA ASN A 42 10.70 17.34 16.80
C ASN A 42 9.83 16.29 16.09
N GLY A 43 8.51 16.31 16.29
CA GLY A 43 7.55 15.43 15.64
C GLY A 43 6.15 15.56 16.24
N ASP A 44 5.21 14.77 15.71
CA ASP A 44 3.82 14.72 16.16
C ASP A 44 3.53 13.42 16.94
N PRO A 45 2.88 13.47 18.12
CA PRO A 45 2.58 12.28 18.91
C PRO A 45 1.69 11.29 18.16
N GLN A 46 2.07 10.02 18.17
CA GLN A 46 1.39 8.97 17.42
C GLN A 46 0.17 8.39 18.15
N GLY A 47 0.12 8.48 19.49
CA GLY A 47 -1.02 7.99 20.28
C GLY A 47 -1.07 6.47 20.42
N VAL A 48 0.09 5.80 20.44
CA VAL A 48 0.19 4.34 20.61
C VAL A 48 -0.10 3.91 22.04
N ASP A 49 -0.69 2.73 22.24
CA ASP A 49 -0.81 2.08 23.55
C ASP A 49 0.51 1.37 23.89
N ILE A 50 1.05 1.67 25.07
CA ILE A 50 2.30 1.08 25.58
C ILE A 50 2.23 -0.44 25.67
N LYS A 51 1.03 -1.00 25.93
CA LYS A 51 0.84 -2.45 25.98
C LYS A 51 1.09 -3.09 24.61
N ASP A 52 0.71 -2.41 23.54
CA ASP A 52 0.94 -2.89 22.18
C ASP A 52 2.43 -2.82 21.82
N VAL A 53 3.11 -1.74 22.20
CA VAL A 53 4.57 -1.60 22.05
C VAL A 53 5.32 -2.72 22.79
N GLN A 54 4.93 -2.99 24.04
CA GLN A 54 5.50 -4.08 24.84
C GLN A 54 5.22 -5.46 24.22
N PHE A 55 4.04 -5.66 23.64
CA PHE A 55 3.69 -6.89 22.94
C PHE A 55 4.60 -7.12 21.74
N ILE A 56 4.80 -6.09 20.90
CA ILE A 56 5.68 -6.17 19.73
C ILE A 56 7.09 -6.60 20.15
N ALA A 57 7.68 -5.95 21.16
CA ALA A 57 9.01 -6.31 21.64
C ALA A 57 9.08 -7.77 22.13
N THR A 58 8.08 -8.21 22.90
CA THR A 58 7.97 -9.58 23.39
C THR A 58 7.88 -10.60 22.24
N TYR A 59 7.04 -10.31 21.24
CA TYR A 59 6.88 -11.15 20.07
C TYR A 59 8.18 -11.28 19.27
N LEU A 60 8.84 -10.16 18.95
CA LEU A 60 10.09 -10.15 18.18
C LEU A 60 11.21 -10.91 18.91
N ARG A 61 11.30 -10.76 20.24
CA ARG A 61 12.24 -11.52 21.06
C ARG A 61 12.00 -13.02 20.98
N ASN A 62 10.76 -13.45 21.13
CA ASN A 62 10.39 -14.87 21.05
C ASN A 62 10.60 -15.42 19.63
N TYR A 63 10.23 -14.66 18.59
CA TYR A 63 10.45 -15.01 17.20
C TYR A 63 11.94 -15.18 16.90
N GLY A 64 12.77 -14.24 17.36
CA GLY A 64 14.22 -14.31 17.29
C GLY A 64 14.79 -15.58 17.93
N ALA A 65 14.25 -15.98 19.08
CA ALA A 65 14.71 -17.15 19.84
C ALA A 65 14.27 -18.51 19.28
N GLN A 66 13.45 -18.56 18.23
CA GLN A 66 13.02 -19.82 17.60
C GLN A 66 14.16 -20.61 16.95
N THR A 67 15.28 -19.96 16.65
CA THR A 67 16.50 -20.62 16.16
C THR A 67 17.60 -20.50 17.21
N ARG A 68 18.44 -21.54 17.30
CA ARG A 68 19.54 -21.57 18.28
C ARG A 68 20.52 -20.40 18.13
N ALA A 69 20.77 -19.97 16.88
CA ALA A 69 21.65 -18.84 16.57
C ALA A 69 20.96 -17.48 16.68
N GLY A 70 19.63 -17.45 16.84
CA GLY A 70 18.84 -16.23 16.67
C GLY A 70 18.46 -15.99 15.20
N ARG A 71 17.26 -15.44 14.96
CA ARG A 71 16.88 -14.97 13.62
C ARG A 71 17.43 -13.56 13.37
N LEU A 72 17.94 -13.36 12.15
CA LEU A 72 18.41 -12.08 11.65
C LEU A 72 17.33 -11.40 10.81
N PHE A 73 17.26 -10.09 10.93
CA PHE A 73 16.54 -9.18 10.06
C PHE A 73 17.56 -8.52 9.13
N ASN A 74 17.39 -8.70 7.83
CA ASN A 74 18.34 -8.26 6.80
C ASN A 74 17.71 -7.18 5.93
N MET A 75 18.47 -6.14 5.63
CA MET A 75 18.10 -5.07 4.71
C MET A 75 19.27 -4.83 3.76
N ALA A 76 19.08 -5.09 2.46
CA ALA A 76 20.12 -4.81 1.48
C ALA A 76 20.02 -3.37 0.99
N ALA A 77 21.14 -2.66 0.87
CA ALA A 77 21.24 -1.28 0.39
C ALA A 77 20.45 -1.06 -0.91
N LYS A 78 20.58 -2.00 -1.86
CA LYS A 78 19.90 -1.96 -3.17
C LYS A 78 18.37 -1.95 -3.08
N ASP A 79 17.80 -2.52 -2.02
CA ASP A 79 16.35 -2.62 -1.83
C ASP A 79 15.80 -1.36 -1.14
N THR A 80 16.69 -0.45 -0.72
CA THR A 80 16.39 0.76 0.08
C THR A 80 16.51 2.08 -0.67
N SER A 81 16.44 2.03 -2.01
CA SER A 81 16.44 3.24 -2.84
C SER A 81 15.30 4.18 -2.43
N GLY A 82 15.63 5.35 -1.90
CA GLY A 82 14.66 6.35 -1.45
C GLY A 82 14.21 6.23 0.00
N CYS A 83 15.03 5.64 0.89
CA CYS A 83 14.76 5.60 2.33
C CYS A 83 13.54 4.76 2.71
N GLY A 84 13.41 3.61 2.05
CA GLY A 84 12.32 2.67 2.30
C GLY A 84 12.19 2.28 3.77
N GLU A 85 10.96 1.95 4.15
CA GLU A 85 10.56 1.54 5.48
C GLU A 85 9.94 0.15 5.37
N TRP A 86 10.35 -0.78 6.23
CA TRP A 86 9.83 -2.14 6.26
C TRP A 86 9.11 -2.38 7.56
N GLN A 87 7.85 -2.79 7.48
CA GLN A 87 7.14 -3.27 8.64
C GLN A 87 7.84 -4.51 9.19
N VAL A 88 8.28 -4.43 10.44
CA VAL A 88 8.88 -5.56 11.17
C VAL A 88 7.78 -6.37 11.81
N TYR A 89 6.83 -5.69 12.48
CA TYR A 89 5.65 -6.30 13.08
C TYR A 89 4.65 -5.22 13.53
N ALA A 90 3.36 -5.54 13.59
CA ALA A 90 2.33 -4.64 14.09
C ALA A 90 1.40 -5.35 15.09
N HIS A 91 0.93 -4.61 16.09
CA HIS A 91 -0.04 -5.11 17.07
C HIS A 91 -0.92 -3.97 17.57
N GLY A 92 -2.25 -4.18 17.61
CA GLY A 92 -3.18 -3.19 18.13
C GLY A 92 -3.02 -1.81 17.47
N THR A 93 -2.65 -0.82 18.29
CA THR A 93 -2.43 0.58 17.91
C THR A 93 -1.01 0.87 17.41
N ALA A 94 -0.03 -0.01 17.63
CA ALA A 94 1.38 0.25 17.33
C ALA A 94 1.89 -0.62 16.17
N GLN A 95 2.87 -0.10 15.43
CA GLN A 95 3.71 -0.88 14.53
C GLN A 95 5.20 -0.58 14.77
N ALA A 96 6.03 -1.60 14.58
CA ALA A 96 7.48 -1.48 14.53
C ALA A 96 7.94 -1.52 13.08
N VAL A 97 8.70 -0.51 12.69
CA VAL A 97 9.20 -0.32 11.33
C VAL A 97 10.72 -0.22 11.36
N ALA A 98 11.39 -0.88 10.43
CA ALA A 98 12.82 -0.79 10.22
C ALA A 98 13.11 0.12 9.02
N LYS A 99 14.07 1.02 9.18
CA LYS A 99 14.46 1.99 8.15
C LYS A 99 15.96 2.08 8.02
N HIS A 100 16.44 2.14 6.78
CA HIS A 100 17.83 2.48 6.51
C HIS A 100 18.08 3.98 6.67
N ILE A 101 19.08 4.33 7.47
CA ILE A 101 19.64 5.69 7.58
C ILE A 101 20.97 5.85 6.83
N ASP A 102 21.60 4.73 6.46
CA ASP A 102 22.74 4.68 5.55
C ASP A 102 22.41 3.76 4.36
N PRO A 103 21.96 4.32 3.22
CA PRO A 103 21.56 3.52 2.07
C PRO A 103 22.75 2.90 1.31
N SER A 104 24.00 3.09 1.79
CA SER A 104 25.21 2.56 1.15
C SER A 104 25.68 1.23 1.71
N VAL A 105 25.06 0.75 2.81
CA VAL A 105 25.47 -0.47 3.49
C VAL A 105 24.33 -1.49 3.56
N ASP A 106 24.68 -2.76 3.43
CA ASP A 106 23.77 -3.86 3.74
C ASP A 106 23.75 -4.07 5.26
N THR A 107 22.56 -4.09 5.87
CA THR A 107 22.40 -4.16 7.33
C THR A 107 21.78 -5.47 7.76
N SER A 108 22.35 -6.11 8.79
CA SER A 108 21.83 -7.34 9.39
C SER A 108 21.91 -7.27 10.92
N VAL A 109 20.76 -7.38 11.59
CA VAL A 109 20.64 -7.32 13.05
C VAL A 109 19.72 -8.43 13.57
N LEU A 110 19.89 -8.84 14.82
CA LEU A 110 19.00 -9.81 15.45
C LEU A 110 17.62 -9.21 15.75
N PHE A 111 16.57 -10.00 15.57
CA PHE A 111 15.23 -9.63 16.06
C PHE A 111 15.21 -9.39 17.59
N ALA A 112 16.10 -10.05 18.34
CA ALA A 112 16.27 -9.81 19.77
C ALA A 112 16.88 -8.43 20.09
N ASP A 113 17.73 -7.90 19.21
CA ASP A 113 18.31 -6.57 19.36
C ASP A 113 17.27 -5.50 18.98
N ILE A 114 16.47 -5.74 17.94
CA ILE A 114 15.29 -4.90 17.63
C ILE A 114 14.34 -4.87 18.83
N ALA A 115 14.01 -6.02 19.42
CA ALA A 115 13.14 -6.09 20.60
C ALA A 115 13.71 -5.28 21.78
N THR A 116 15.00 -5.41 22.05
CA THR A 116 15.69 -4.67 23.13
C THR A 116 15.75 -3.17 22.83
N THR A 117 15.84 -2.77 21.57
CA THR A 117 15.72 -1.36 21.15
C THR A 117 14.33 -0.79 21.46
N ILE A 118 13.29 -1.64 21.38
CA ILE A 118 11.91 -1.24 21.63
C ILE A 118 11.64 -1.09 23.13
N ASP A 119 11.89 -2.11 23.95
CA ASP A 119 11.46 -2.14 25.36
C ASP A 119 12.60 -2.07 26.40
N GLY A 120 13.86 -2.01 25.96
CA GLY A 120 15.05 -2.03 26.81
C GLY A 120 15.48 -3.44 27.26
N GLY A 121 14.73 -4.49 26.91
CA GLY A 121 14.96 -5.88 27.30
C GLY A 121 13.98 -6.41 28.36
N ALA A 122 13.89 -7.74 28.48
CA ALA A 122 12.92 -8.41 29.37
C ALA A 122 13.10 -8.08 30.87
N ASN A 123 14.32 -7.71 31.28
CA ASN A 123 14.66 -7.34 32.66
C ASN A 123 15.21 -5.91 32.74
N ALA A 124 14.75 -5.03 31.85
CA ALA A 124 15.23 -3.66 31.77
C ALA A 124 14.96 -2.89 33.06
N THR A 125 15.97 -2.19 33.56
CA THR A 125 15.81 -1.17 34.59
C THR A 125 15.01 0.02 34.04
N PRO A 126 14.41 0.86 34.90
CA PRO A 126 13.70 2.07 34.44
C PRO A 126 14.56 2.98 33.55
N ALA A 127 15.86 3.08 33.82
CA ALA A 127 16.80 3.85 33.00
C ALA A 127 17.00 3.25 31.61
N GLN A 128 17.03 1.91 31.50
CA GLN A 128 17.12 1.22 30.21
C GLN A 128 15.82 1.35 29.41
N GLN A 129 14.66 1.26 30.07
CA GLN A 129 13.37 1.50 29.42
C GLN A 129 13.24 2.94 28.93
N ALA A 130 13.70 3.92 29.73
CA ALA A 130 13.71 5.33 29.34
C ALA A 130 14.60 5.61 28.11
N ALA A 131 15.70 4.88 27.97
CA ALA A 131 16.61 4.98 26.82
C ALA A 131 16.12 4.20 25.57
N ALA A 132 15.14 3.32 25.72
CA ALA A 132 14.51 2.54 24.64
C ALA A 132 13.26 3.24 24.08
N LEU A 133 12.71 2.75 22.96
CA LEU A 133 11.55 3.40 22.32
C LEU A 133 10.31 3.46 23.22
N ILE A 134 10.13 2.49 24.11
CA ILE A 134 9.04 2.49 25.09
C ILE A 134 9.11 3.69 26.05
N GLY A 135 10.31 4.25 26.26
CA GLY A 135 10.54 5.47 27.02
C GLY A 135 9.95 6.73 26.37
N CYS A 136 9.65 6.69 25.07
CA CYS A 136 8.90 7.75 24.39
C CYS A 136 7.40 7.75 24.73
N GLY A 137 6.92 6.73 25.45
CA GLY A 137 5.52 6.67 25.84
C GLY A 137 4.59 6.59 24.63
N THR A 138 3.44 7.26 24.72
CA THR A 138 2.42 7.26 23.67
C THR A 138 2.82 8.07 22.45
N ASP A 139 3.93 8.82 22.52
CA ASP A 139 4.40 9.66 21.42
C ASP A 139 4.88 8.80 20.25
N GLY A 140 5.40 7.59 20.50
CA GLY A 140 6.19 6.86 19.51
C GLY A 140 7.56 7.51 19.28
N GLY A 141 8.37 6.93 18.42
CA GLY A 141 9.71 7.45 18.15
C GLY A 141 10.59 6.56 17.28
N SER A 142 11.81 7.03 17.01
CA SER A 142 12.85 6.29 16.30
C SER A 142 14.13 6.15 17.13
N LEU A 143 14.85 5.04 16.97
CA LEU A 143 16.11 4.77 17.67
C LEU A 143 16.97 3.80 16.86
N GLY A 144 18.29 4.02 16.83
CA GLY A 144 19.24 3.07 16.25
C GLY A 144 19.22 1.74 17.00
N VAL A 145 19.39 0.63 16.27
CA VAL A 145 19.30 -0.70 16.89
C VAL A 145 20.40 -0.87 17.97
N ALA A 146 19.97 -1.22 19.18
CA ALA A 146 20.82 -1.54 20.32
C ALA A 146 21.45 -2.93 20.16
N VAL A 147 22.48 -3.01 19.31
CA VAL A 147 23.14 -4.26 18.93
C VAL A 147 23.96 -4.86 20.08
N ASN A 148 23.68 -6.12 20.42
CA ASN A 148 24.56 -6.89 21.30
C ASN A 148 25.70 -7.53 20.49
N ALA A 149 26.75 -6.76 20.23
CA ALA A 149 27.88 -7.18 19.40
C ALA A 149 28.64 -8.41 19.95
N SER A 150 28.48 -8.74 21.23
CA SER A 150 29.05 -9.94 21.85
C SER A 150 28.24 -11.21 21.57
N ASN A 151 27.06 -11.10 20.94
CA ASN A 151 26.26 -12.27 20.58
C ASN A 151 27.00 -13.11 19.52
N PRO A 152 27.20 -14.43 19.73
CA PRO A 152 27.87 -15.31 18.77
C PRO A 152 27.26 -15.33 17.38
N ALA A 153 26.00 -14.92 17.22
CA ALA A 153 25.35 -14.81 15.92
C ALA A 153 26.10 -13.88 14.96
N TYR A 154 26.77 -12.83 15.47
CA TYR A 154 27.47 -11.82 14.66
C TYR A 154 28.86 -12.25 14.19
N SER A 155 29.47 -13.23 14.86
CA SER A 155 30.74 -13.83 14.45
C SER A 155 30.58 -15.24 13.85
N GLY A 156 29.35 -15.77 13.85
CA GLY A 156 29.03 -17.07 13.32
C GLY A 156 29.06 -17.13 11.80
N SER A 157 29.29 -18.31 11.25
CA SER A 157 29.31 -18.55 9.80
C SER A 157 27.98 -18.31 9.09
N THR A 158 26.88 -18.22 9.86
CA THR A 158 25.53 -17.92 9.36
C THR A 158 25.26 -16.43 9.23
N TYR A 159 26.13 -15.56 9.74
CA TYR A 159 25.99 -14.12 9.56
C TYR A 159 26.27 -13.74 8.10
N PRO A 160 25.41 -12.95 7.44
CA PRO A 160 25.59 -12.59 6.03
C PRO A 160 26.92 -11.87 5.76
N LYS A 161 27.72 -12.43 4.85
CA LYS A 161 29.01 -11.83 4.46
C LYS A 161 28.79 -10.45 3.83
N GLY A 162 29.51 -9.45 4.32
CA GLY A 162 29.44 -8.06 3.80
C GLY A 162 28.40 -7.17 4.49
N TYR A 163 27.55 -7.73 5.34
CA TYR A 163 26.55 -6.97 6.08
C TYR A 163 27.16 -6.36 7.35
N VAL A 164 26.71 -5.17 7.73
CA VAL A 164 27.08 -4.50 8.98
C VAL A 164 25.88 -4.41 9.92
N THR A 165 26.11 -4.03 11.17
CA THR A 165 25.03 -3.89 12.17
C THR A 165 24.59 -2.43 12.37
N LYS A 166 25.14 -1.51 11.59
CA LYS A 166 24.86 -0.06 11.62
C LYS A 166 24.06 0.35 10.40
N GLY A 167 23.50 1.57 10.41
CA GLY A 167 22.76 2.10 9.26
C GLY A 167 21.28 1.80 9.29
N ILE A 168 20.76 1.25 10.40
CA ILE A 168 19.35 0.92 10.62
C ILE A 168 18.82 1.61 11.88
N VAL A 169 17.60 2.13 11.78
CA VAL A 169 16.79 2.58 12.92
C VAL A 169 15.50 1.78 12.98
N VAL A 170 14.97 1.66 14.19
CA VAL A 170 13.63 1.12 14.46
C VAL A 170 12.72 2.28 14.84
N LYS A 171 11.51 2.29 14.27
CA LYS A 171 10.46 3.26 14.59
C LYS A 171 9.30 2.56 15.27
N ILE A 172 8.68 3.23 16.22
CA ILE A 172 7.34 2.93 16.74
C ILE A 172 6.43 4.08 16.33
N ASP A 173 5.47 3.77 15.47
CA ASP A 173 4.42 4.68 15.06
C ASP A 173 3.08 3.94 15.01
N VAL A 174 2.03 4.67 14.64
CA VAL A 174 0.73 4.07 14.32
C VAL A 174 0.76 3.57 12.87
N ASP A 175 0.11 2.43 12.63
CA ASP A 175 -0.16 1.95 11.29
C ASP A 175 -0.92 3.04 10.50
N GLU A 176 -0.26 3.62 9.50
CA GLU A 176 -0.70 4.81 8.76
C GLU A 176 -2.10 4.62 8.14
N TYR A 177 -2.44 3.37 7.79
CA TYR A 177 -3.79 2.98 7.36
C TYR A 177 -4.84 3.21 8.47
N LYS A 178 -4.52 2.91 9.73
CA LYS A 178 -5.44 3.11 10.87
C LYS A 178 -5.64 4.59 11.21
N LEU A 179 -4.65 5.44 10.96
CA LEU A 179 -4.83 6.91 11.05
C LEU A 179 -5.84 7.44 10.03
N HIS A 180 -5.89 6.86 8.82
CA HIS A 180 -6.84 7.26 7.79
C HIS A 180 -8.25 6.67 7.99
N VAL A 181 -8.35 5.51 8.63
CA VAL A 181 -9.63 4.82 8.86
C VAL A 181 -10.32 5.25 10.15
N SER A 182 -9.57 5.73 11.16
CA SER A 182 -10.16 6.12 12.46
C SER A 182 -11.00 7.41 12.37
N GLY A 183 -12.31 7.26 12.54
CA GLY A 183 -13.25 8.36 12.83
C GLY A 183 -13.82 9.16 11.65
N LYS A 184 -13.33 8.95 10.41
CA LYS A 184 -13.80 9.71 9.23
C LYS A 184 -14.37 8.85 8.10
N VAL A 185 -14.11 7.54 8.09
CA VAL A 185 -14.58 6.65 7.03
C VAL A 185 -15.94 6.10 7.42
N LYS A 186 -17.00 6.65 6.80
CA LYS A 186 -18.26 5.91 6.69
C LYS A 186 -18.05 4.86 5.61
N PRO A 187 -18.31 3.58 5.88
CA PRO A 187 -18.36 2.60 4.80
C PRO A 187 -19.29 3.12 3.71
N TRP A 188 -18.86 3.03 2.46
CA TRP A 188 -19.59 3.59 1.33
C TRP A 188 -20.85 2.78 0.97
N TRP A 189 -21.04 1.61 1.60
CA TRP A 189 -22.18 0.72 1.38
C TRP A 189 -23.37 1.02 2.31
N PRO A 190 -24.60 0.67 1.89
CA PRO A 190 -25.81 1.01 2.64
C PRO A 190 -25.95 0.12 3.90
N THR A 191 -26.15 0.74 5.05
CA THR A 191 -26.20 0.09 6.37
C THR A 191 -27.51 -0.66 6.66
N ASN A 192 -28.49 -0.60 5.77
CA ASN A 192 -29.80 -1.25 5.92
C ASN A 192 -29.88 -2.62 5.24
N ILE A 193 -28.84 -3.00 4.50
CA ILE A 193 -28.75 -4.28 3.78
C ILE A 193 -27.54 -5.13 4.23
N THR A 194 -26.69 -4.56 5.09
CA THR A 194 -25.55 -5.23 5.73
C THR A 194 -25.24 -4.54 7.05
N ASP A 195 -24.81 -5.32 8.05
CA ASP A 195 -24.37 -4.84 9.37
C ASP A 195 -22.85 -4.58 9.44
N LEU A 196 -22.15 -4.71 8.31
CA LEU A 196 -20.71 -4.50 8.18
C LEU A 196 -20.32 -3.02 8.31
N ASN A 197 -19.27 -2.74 9.07
CA ASN A 197 -18.88 -1.38 9.45
C ASN A 197 -17.40 -1.00 9.25
N GLY A 198 -16.61 -1.81 8.53
CA GLY A 198 -15.22 -1.50 8.17
C GLY A 198 -14.57 -2.54 7.25
N TYR A 199 -13.37 -2.24 6.73
CA TYR A 199 -12.57 -3.14 5.89
C TYR A 199 -11.09 -3.14 6.34
N TYR A 200 -10.45 -4.30 6.27
CA TYR A 200 -9.02 -4.48 6.57
C TYR A 200 -8.32 -5.22 5.43
N PHE A 201 -7.12 -4.80 5.10
CA PHE A 201 -6.23 -5.56 4.23
C PHE A 201 -5.35 -6.46 5.10
N ASP A 202 -5.21 -7.72 4.73
CA ASP A 202 -4.38 -8.70 5.43
C ASP A 202 -3.32 -9.19 4.43
N GLU A 203 -2.06 -9.27 4.85
CA GLU A 203 -0.96 -9.69 3.96
C GLU A 203 -0.91 -11.22 3.79
N ASP A 204 -1.68 -11.95 4.62
CA ASP A 204 -1.77 -13.40 4.59
C ASP A 204 -2.65 -13.90 3.41
N GLY A 205 -2.02 -14.00 2.23
CA GLY A 205 -2.58 -14.61 1.03
C GLY A 205 -2.54 -16.16 1.07
N GLY A 206 -3.68 -16.82 0.92
CA GLY A 206 -3.73 -18.28 0.70
C GLY A 206 -3.70 -18.66 -0.79
N HIS A 207 -3.46 -19.95 -1.07
CA HIS A 207 -3.54 -20.52 -2.42
C HIS A 207 -5.01 -20.69 -2.85
N PHE A 208 -5.63 -19.62 -3.30
CA PHE A 208 -7.05 -19.61 -3.68
C PHE A 208 -7.28 -19.44 -5.19
N CYS A 209 -6.23 -19.17 -5.97
CA CYS A 209 -6.28 -19.03 -7.42
C CYS A 209 -5.77 -20.29 -8.13
N SER A 210 -5.99 -20.40 -9.45
CA SER A 210 -5.57 -21.60 -10.21
C SER A 210 -4.07 -21.91 -10.06
N ALA A 211 -3.79 -23.14 -9.61
CA ALA A 211 -2.51 -23.85 -9.60
C ALA A 211 -1.41 -23.41 -8.61
N THR A 212 -0.85 -22.19 -8.69
CA THR A 212 0.37 -21.82 -7.93
C THR A 212 0.42 -20.38 -7.44
N ASN A 213 -0.63 -19.61 -7.68
CA ASN A 213 -0.64 -18.16 -7.48
C ASN A 213 -1.21 -17.79 -6.10
N LEU A 214 -0.45 -17.04 -5.30
CA LEU A 214 -0.95 -16.42 -4.07
C LEU A 214 -1.90 -15.27 -4.48
N GLY A 215 -3.13 -15.30 -3.97
CA GLY A 215 -4.04 -14.15 -4.07
C GLY A 215 -3.77 -13.16 -2.95
N VAL A 216 -3.98 -11.87 -3.19
CA VAL A 216 -4.01 -10.89 -2.09
C VAL A 216 -5.35 -11.03 -1.38
N THR A 217 -5.34 -11.18 -0.05
CA THR A 217 -6.56 -11.35 0.75
C THR A 217 -6.91 -10.04 1.46
N ALA A 218 -8.04 -9.42 1.15
CA ALA A 218 -8.62 -8.40 2.04
C ALA A 218 -9.64 -9.07 2.95
N SER A 219 -9.56 -8.85 4.27
CA SER A 219 -10.52 -9.44 5.22
C SER A 219 -11.47 -8.36 5.75
N ILE A 220 -12.77 -8.63 5.66
CA ILE A 220 -13.79 -7.84 6.34
C ILE A 220 -13.92 -8.35 7.77
N ARG A 221 -13.72 -7.45 8.73
CA ARG A 221 -13.82 -7.74 10.17
C ARG A 221 -14.84 -6.80 10.80
N ARG A 222 -15.62 -7.28 11.78
CA ARG A 222 -16.50 -6.43 12.58
C ARG A 222 -15.66 -5.44 13.38
N ILE A 223 -16.14 -4.21 13.56
CA ILE A 223 -15.53 -3.26 14.50
C ILE A 223 -16.51 -3.02 15.64
N GLU A 224 -16.11 -3.33 16.87
CA GLU A 224 -16.86 -2.92 18.07
C GLU A 224 -16.31 -1.61 18.61
N ARG A 225 -17.18 -0.60 18.67
CA ARG A 225 -16.84 0.69 19.28
C ARG A 225 -17.11 0.61 20.77
N ARG A 226 -16.08 0.83 21.59
CA ARG A 226 -16.27 0.91 23.05
C ARG A 226 -17.06 2.18 23.41
N PRO A 227 -17.74 2.20 24.57
CA PRO A 227 -18.46 3.38 25.08
C PRO A 227 -17.58 4.64 25.22
N ASN A 228 -16.27 4.47 25.40
CA ASN A 228 -15.29 5.57 25.52
C ASN A 228 -14.76 6.08 24.16
N GLY A 229 -15.31 5.60 23.04
CA GLY A 229 -14.96 6.06 21.70
C GLY A 229 -13.77 5.36 21.05
N SER A 230 -13.04 4.49 21.76
CA SER A 230 -11.95 3.71 21.15
C SER A 230 -12.48 2.49 20.39
N THR A 231 -11.86 2.19 19.26
CA THR A 231 -12.14 0.98 18.47
C THR A 231 -11.35 -0.19 19.04
N LEU A 232 -12.07 -1.25 19.44
CA LEU A 232 -11.45 -2.56 19.64
C LEU A 232 -11.28 -3.19 18.26
N ALA A 233 -10.07 -3.62 17.91
CA ALA A 233 -9.94 -4.74 16.98
C ALA A 233 -10.51 -5.96 17.72
N PRO A 234 -11.65 -6.54 17.32
CA PRO A 234 -12.15 -7.73 18.01
C PRO A 234 -11.22 -8.91 17.72
N LYS A 235 -11.25 -9.92 18.59
CA LYS A 235 -10.69 -11.26 18.34
C LYS A 235 -11.08 -11.70 16.94
N ASP A 236 -10.11 -11.94 16.06
CA ASP A 236 -10.09 -12.63 14.74
C ASP A 236 -11.39 -13.15 14.08
N GLU A 237 -12.53 -12.49 14.23
CA GLU A 237 -13.78 -12.85 13.58
C GLU A 237 -13.74 -12.25 12.17
N ARG A 238 -13.03 -12.96 11.28
CA ARG A 238 -13.06 -12.72 9.84
C ARG A 238 -14.48 -13.05 9.35
N ILE A 239 -15.22 -12.03 8.92
CA ILE A 239 -16.59 -12.19 8.41
C ILE A 239 -16.58 -12.61 6.93
N ALA A 240 -15.69 -12.00 6.15
CA ALA A 240 -15.50 -12.35 4.75
C ALA A 240 -14.05 -12.10 4.32
N SER A 241 -13.60 -12.80 3.28
CA SER A 241 -12.30 -12.59 2.66
C SER A 241 -12.48 -12.38 1.16
N ILE A 242 -11.96 -11.26 0.67
CA ILE A 242 -11.87 -10.93 -0.75
C ILE A 242 -10.52 -11.41 -1.23
N ILE A 243 -10.51 -12.27 -2.24
CA ILE A 243 -9.29 -12.84 -2.80
C ILE A 243 -9.11 -12.26 -4.20
N ILE A 244 -8.03 -11.51 -4.39
CA ILE A 244 -7.70 -10.95 -5.71
C ILE A 244 -6.56 -11.76 -6.33
N CYS A 245 -6.86 -12.42 -7.45
CA CYS A 245 -5.88 -13.21 -8.18
C CYS A 245 -4.86 -12.35 -8.94
N PRO A 246 -3.63 -12.85 -9.19
CA PRO A 246 -2.60 -12.10 -9.91
C PRO A 246 -3.02 -11.56 -11.28
N SER A 247 -3.95 -12.23 -11.96
CA SER A 247 -4.51 -11.76 -13.25
C SER A 247 -5.15 -10.38 -13.14
N ALA A 248 -5.75 -10.03 -11.99
CA ALA A 248 -6.29 -8.69 -11.76
C ALA A 248 -5.20 -7.62 -11.81
N PHE A 249 -3.95 -7.96 -11.47
CA PHE A 249 -2.81 -7.05 -11.49
C PHE A 249 -2.02 -7.11 -12.80
N SER A 250 -1.98 -8.26 -13.47
CA SER A 250 -1.16 -8.49 -14.66
C SER A 250 -1.89 -8.33 -15.98
N ASN A 251 -3.23 -8.25 -16.00
CA ASN A 251 -4.04 -8.17 -17.23
C ASN A 251 -3.62 -7.02 -18.16
N PRO A 252 -3.18 -7.35 -19.40
CA PRO A 252 -2.89 -6.46 -20.51
C PRO A 252 -3.76 -5.23 -20.69
N ARG A 253 -5.03 -5.57 -20.61
CA ARG A 253 -6.15 -4.87 -21.22
C ARG A 253 -6.79 -3.89 -20.25
N ALA A 254 -6.57 -4.10 -18.95
CA ALA A 254 -7.13 -3.26 -17.90
C ALA A 254 -6.15 -2.13 -17.54
N PRO A 255 -6.58 -0.85 -17.54
CA PRO A 255 -5.76 0.27 -17.10
C PRO A 255 -5.31 0.13 -15.64
N ASN A 256 -4.16 0.69 -15.28
CA ASN A 256 -3.64 0.60 -13.91
C ASN A 256 -4.42 1.48 -12.92
N ASN A 257 -4.99 2.57 -13.40
CA ASN A 257 -5.72 3.55 -12.60
C ASN A 257 -6.79 4.25 -13.46
N TYR A 258 -7.67 5.02 -12.81
CA TYR A 258 -8.76 5.70 -13.52
C TYR A 258 -8.30 6.81 -14.48
N ARG A 259 -7.11 7.40 -14.29
CA ARG A 259 -6.55 8.35 -15.27
C ARG A 259 -6.16 7.63 -16.56
N ASP A 260 -5.48 6.50 -16.46
CA ASP A 260 -5.15 5.68 -17.63
C ASP A 260 -6.43 5.17 -18.33
N ALA A 261 -7.50 4.94 -17.57
CA ALA A 261 -8.82 4.60 -18.12
C ALA A 261 -9.45 5.75 -18.93
N SER A 262 -9.31 7.00 -18.48
CA SER A 262 -9.74 8.19 -19.24
C SER A 262 -9.06 8.27 -20.60
N ASN A 263 -7.80 7.87 -20.71
CA ASN A 263 -7.07 7.80 -21.98
C ASN A 263 -7.56 6.67 -22.90
N ASN A 264 -8.14 5.61 -22.34
CA ASN A 264 -8.71 4.52 -23.13
C ASN A 264 -10.09 4.89 -23.68
N ILE A 265 -10.96 5.54 -22.89
CA ILE A 265 -12.35 5.75 -23.30
C ILE A 265 -12.48 6.75 -24.46
N VAL A 266 -11.54 7.69 -24.60
CA VAL A 266 -11.47 8.64 -25.73
C VAL A 266 -11.19 7.97 -27.09
N LEU A 267 -10.78 6.70 -27.10
CA LEU A 267 -10.49 5.96 -28.32
C LEU A 267 -11.77 5.32 -28.91
N PRO A 268 -12.06 5.53 -30.21
CA PRO A 268 -13.19 4.88 -30.86
C PRO A 268 -13.17 3.36 -30.72
N GLY A 269 -14.33 2.76 -30.48
CA GLY A 269 -14.53 1.31 -30.35
C GLY A 269 -14.24 0.74 -28.96
N LYS A 270 -13.80 1.56 -27.99
CA LYS A 270 -13.60 1.11 -26.61
C LYS A 270 -14.90 1.11 -25.81
N SER A 271 -15.14 0.00 -25.09
CA SER A 271 -16.25 -0.11 -24.15
C SER A 271 -15.88 0.41 -22.77
N LEU A 272 -16.88 0.64 -21.92
CA LEU A 272 -16.63 0.95 -20.52
C LEU A 272 -15.89 -0.19 -19.80
N GLY A 273 -16.10 -1.44 -20.22
CA GLY A 273 -15.36 -2.62 -19.74
C GLY A 273 -13.86 -2.55 -19.99
N ASP A 274 -13.44 -2.03 -21.15
CA ASP A 274 -12.02 -1.81 -21.48
C ASP A 274 -11.39 -0.66 -20.67
N CYS A 275 -12.22 0.10 -19.97
CA CYS A 275 -11.84 1.27 -19.17
C CYS A 275 -12.00 1.02 -17.67
N LEU A 276 -12.35 -0.20 -17.25
CA LEU A 276 -12.33 -0.54 -15.84
C LEU A 276 -10.88 -0.70 -15.36
N PRO A 277 -10.41 0.09 -14.38
CA PRO A 277 -9.07 -0.08 -13.85
C PRO A 277 -8.96 -1.43 -13.13
N LYS A 278 -7.73 -1.93 -12.98
CA LYS A 278 -7.44 -3.17 -12.24
C LYS A 278 -8.09 -3.21 -10.84
N SER A 279 -8.19 -2.05 -10.18
CA SER A 279 -8.86 -1.87 -8.89
C SER A 279 -10.37 -2.12 -8.90
N ALA A 280 -11.03 -2.10 -10.07
CA ALA A 280 -12.45 -2.43 -10.19
C ALA A 280 -12.75 -3.89 -9.77
N THR A 281 -11.78 -4.79 -9.91
CA THR A 281 -11.88 -6.18 -9.41
C THR A 281 -12.07 -6.20 -7.91
N LEU A 282 -11.32 -5.38 -7.16
CA LEU A 282 -11.48 -5.30 -5.71
C LEU A 282 -12.88 -4.80 -5.35
N LEU A 283 -13.38 -3.78 -6.05
CA LEU A 283 -14.73 -3.29 -5.85
C LEU A 283 -15.77 -4.38 -6.11
N HIS A 284 -15.64 -5.11 -7.22
CA HIS A 284 -16.50 -6.22 -7.58
C HIS A 284 -16.58 -7.28 -6.47
N GLU A 285 -15.42 -7.82 -6.08
CA GLU A 285 -15.35 -8.87 -5.06
C GLU A 285 -15.80 -8.36 -3.68
N THR A 286 -15.67 -7.05 -3.42
CA THR A 286 -16.22 -6.44 -2.20
C THR A 286 -17.74 -6.55 -2.13
N PHE A 287 -18.45 -6.40 -3.27
CA PHE A 287 -19.90 -6.61 -3.28
C PHE A 287 -20.26 -8.06 -2.96
N HIS A 288 -19.52 -9.05 -3.47
CA HIS A 288 -19.71 -10.46 -3.11
C HIS A 288 -19.49 -10.71 -1.63
N ALA A 289 -18.41 -10.17 -1.08
CA ALA A 289 -18.09 -10.31 0.34
C ALA A 289 -19.15 -9.68 1.26
N ILE A 290 -19.80 -8.60 0.82
CA ILE A 290 -20.80 -7.86 1.63
C ILE A 290 -22.20 -8.44 1.47
N PHE A 291 -22.61 -8.79 0.24
CA PHE A 291 -24.00 -9.11 -0.09
C PHE A 291 -24.23 -10.59 -0.43
N GLY A 292 -23.15 -11.36 -0.59
CA GLY A 292 -23.22 -12.76 -1.00
C GLY A 292 -23.92 -12.96 -2.33
N GLU A 293 -24.61 -14.09 -2.47
CA GLU A 293 -25.28 -14.52 -3.71
C GLU A 293 -26.50 -13.66 -4.11
N VAL A 294 -26.87 -12.66 -3.30
CA VAL A 294 -28.01 -11.77 -3.62
C VAL A 294 -27.74 -10.94 -4.88
N MET A 295 -26.47 -10.74 -5.23
CA MET A 295 -26.02 -9.86 -6.31
C MET A 295 -25.67 -10.59 -7.63
N LEU A 296 -26.37 -11.69 -7.94
CA LEU A 296 -26.15 -12.51 -9.15
C LEU A 296 -27.10 -12.22 -10.34
N ALA A 297 -27.94 -11.19 -10.27
CA ALA A 297 -28.90 -10.80 -11.33
C ALA A 297 -29.88 -11.91 -11.77
N GLY A 298 -30.09 -12.91 -10.91
CA GLY A 298 -30.76 -14.17 -11.24
C GLY A 298 -29.82 -15.36 -10.97
N PRO A 299 -29.63 -16.29 -11.92
CA PRO A 299 -28.80 -17.48 -11.71
C PRO A 299 -27.29 -17.25 -11.89
N ALA A 300 -26.88 -16.13 -12.51
CA ALA A 300 -25.48 -15.80 -12.75
C ALA A 300 -25.32 -14.31 -13.15
N GLU A 301 -24.24 -13.70 -12.68
CA GLU A 301 -23.87 -12.32 -12.98
C GLU A 301 -23.72 -12.04 -14.47
N LYS A 302 -23.90 -10.77 -14.82
CA LYS A 302 -23.65 -10.24 -16.16
C LYS A 302 -22.45 -9.31 -16.12
N TYR A 303 -21.42 -9.66 -16.90
CA TYR A 303 -20.16 -8.93 -17.00
C TYR A 303 -20.08 -8.04 -18.25
N ASP A 304 -20.67 -8.49 -19.36
CA ASP A 304 -20.63 -7.71 -20.58
C ASP A 304 -21.54 -6.48 -20.47
N ILE A 305 -21.02 -5.32 -20.85
CA ILE A 305 -21.76 -4.06 -20.77
C ILE A 305 -23.09 -4.14 -21.56
N ALA A 306 -23.13 -4.86 -22.68
CA ALA A 306 -24.35 -5.05 -23.46
C ALA A 306 -25.40 -5.85 -22.67
N ASP A 307 -24.97 -6.84 -21.89
CA ASP A 307 -25.88 -7.61 -21.06
C ASP A 307 -26.35 -6.78 -19.85
N VAL A 308 -25.43 -6.05 -19.21
CA VAL A 308 -25.68 -5.21 -18.04
C VAL A 308 -26.72 -4.12 -18.30
N ILE A 309 -26.62 -3.40 -19.41
CA ILE A 309 -27.55 -2.29 -19.71
C ILE A 309 -28.94 -2.78 -20.10
N ASN A 310 -29.05 -4.04 -20.55
CA ASN A 310 -30.32 -4.64 -20.97
C ASN A 310 -31.04 -5.35 -19.81
N LEU A 311 -30.46 -5.35 -18.60
CA LEU A 311 -31.14 -5.86 -17.41
C LEU A 311 -32.34 -4.99 -17.04
N SER A 312 -33.42 -5.64 -16.62
CA SER A 312 -34.56 -4.95 -15.99
C SER A 312 -34.12 -4.27 -14.69
N ALA A 313 -34.74 -3.16 -14.32
CA ALA A 313 -34.39 -2.38 -13.12
C ALA A 313 -34.13 -3.23 -11.85
N LEU A 314 -35.01 -4.20 -11.56
CA LEU A 314 -34.85 -5.08 -10.38
C LEU A 314 -33.62 -5.99 -10.47
N LYS A 315 -33.27 -6.45 -11.67
CA LYS A 315 -32.07 -7.28 -11.91
C LYS A 315 -30.80 -6.43 -11.91
N SER A 316 -30.87 -5.19 -12.42
CA SER A 316 -29.75 -4.24 -12.39
C SER A 316 -29.33 -3.88 -10.97
N GLN A 317 -30.29 -3.74 -10.05
CA GLN A 317 -30.01 -3.55 -8.61
C GLN A 317 -29.36 -4.76 -7.93
N LYS A 318 -29.41 -5.91 -8.58
CA LYS A 318 -28.86 -7.18 -8.08
C LYS A 318 -27.71 -7.67 -8.94
N ASN A 319 -27.04 -6.82 -9.72
CA ASN A 319 -25.90 -7.20 -10.53
C ASN A 319 -24.72 -6.31 -10.18
N ILE A 320 -23.63 -6.88 -9.70
CA ILE A 320 -22.47 -6.13 -9.19
C ILE A 320 -21.89 -5.21 -10.27
N GLU A 321 -21.79 -5.70 -11.50
CA GLU A 321 -21.21 -4.95 -12.61
C GLU A 321 -22.01 -3.70 -12.98
N ASN A 322 -23.32 -3.63 -12.67
CA ASN A 322 -24.06 -2.38 -12.84
C ASN A 322 -23.51 -1.27 -11.93
N TYR A 323 -23.08 -1.60 -10.72
CA TYR A 323 -22.49 -0.63 -9.79
C TYR A 323 -21.07 -0.27 -10.18
N VAL A 324 -20.26 -1.26 -10.59
CA VAL A 324 -18.90 -1.05 -11.08
C VAL A 324 -18.90 -0.11 -12.28
N PHE A 325 -19.74 -0.38 -13.28
CA PHE A 325 -19.89 0.49 -14.45
C PHE A 325 -20.44 1.87 -14.09
N PHE A 326 -21.42 1.97 -13.18
CA PHE A 326 -21.93 3.26 -12.75
C PHE A 326 -20.85 4.13 -12.09
N ILE A 327 -20.07 3.57 -11.15
CA ILE A 327 -19.00 4.28 -10.45
C ILE A 327 -17.91 4.72 -11.45
N ALA A 328 -17.49 3.83 -12.34
CA ALA A 328 -16.52 4.16 -13.38
C ALA A 328 -17.04 5.30 -14.29
N HIS A 329 -18.30 5.22 -14.72
CA HIS A 329 -18.91 6.26 -15.54
C HIS A 329 -18.99 7.61 -14.81
N MET A 330 -19.38 7.63 -13.52
CA MET A 330 -19.42 8.85 -12.72
C MET A 330 -18.03 9.48 -12.55
N TYR A 331 -17.01 8.68 -12.27
CA TYR A 331 -15.64 9.18 -12.19
C TYR A 331 -15.19 9.80 -13.50
N LEU A 332 -15.42 9.11 -14.62
CA LEU A 332 -14.95 9.55 -15.91
C LEU A 332 -15.73 10.76 -16.44
N LEU A 333 -17.00 10.92 -16.08
CA LEU A 333 -17.83 12.08 -16.47
C LEU A 333 -17.58 13.31 -15.58
N PHE A 334 -17.38 13.12 -14.28
CA PHE A 334 -17.33 14.22 -13.30
C PHE A 334 -15.99 14.35 -12.55
N GLY A 335 -14.96 13.59 -12.91
CA GLY A 335 -13.64 13.73 -12.30
C GLY A 335 -13.03 15.11 -12.56
N GLN A 336 -11.97 15.44 -11.80
CA GLN A 336 -11.35 16.77 -11.89
C GLN A 336 -10.54 16.93 -13.18
N ALA A 337 -10.45 18.13 -13.74
CA ALA A 337 -9.46 18.43 -14.77
C ALA A 337 -8.05 18.40 -14.14
N ASN A 338 -7.05 17.93 -14.89
CA ASN A 338 -5.67 18.02 -14.43
C ASN A 338 -5.20 19.48 -14.48
N ALA A 339 -5.20 20.14 -13.32
CA ALA A 339 -4.83 21.56 -13.21
C ALA A 339 -3.40 21.87 -13.67
N LYS A 340 -2.52 20.86 -13.74
CA LYS A 340 -1.13 21.00 -14.17
C LYS A 340 -0.91 20.69 -15.65
N ASN A 341 -1.80 19.91 -16.27
CA ASN A 341 -1.69 19.53 -17.67
C ASN A 341 -3.10 19.32 -18.28
N PRO A 342 -3.70 20.37 -18.87
CA PRO A 342 -5.01 20.28 -19.50
C PRO A 342 -5.12 19.26 -20.65
N GLN A 343 -3.98 18.83 -21.21
CA GLN A 343 -3.89 17.82 -22.26
C GLN A 343 -3.81 16.38 -21.72
N ASP A 344 -3.73 16.19 -20.39
CA ASP A 344 -3.77 14.89 -19.68
C ASP A 344 -4.97 14.87 -18.73
N PRO A 345 -6.20 14.81 -19.26
CA PRO A 345 -7.40 15.01 -18.46
C PRO A 345 -7.69 13.77 -17.60
N VAL A 346 -7.92 13.98 -16.30
CA VAL A 346 -8.28 12.91 -15.36
C VAL A 346 -9.74 12.46 -15.55
N SER A 347 -10.57 13.26 -16.24
CA SER A 347 -11.95 12.96 -16.63
C SER A 347 -12.24 13.41 -18.07
N VAL A 348 -13.28 12.89 -18.69
CA VAL A 348 -13.75 13.29 -20.03
C VAL A 348 -15.14 13.91 -19.89
N PRO A 349 -15.25 15.21 -19.56
CA PRO A 349 -16.51 15.89 -19.23
C PRO A 349 -17.35 16.27 -20.47
N LYS A 350 -17.32 15.43 -21.51
CA LYS A 350 -18.15 15.56 -22.72
C LYS A 350 -19.11 14.36 -22.78
N ASN A 351 -20.27 14.52 -23.40
CA ASN A 351 -21.16 13.38 -23.64
C ASN A 351 -20.45 12.31 -24.50
N TRP A 352 -20.62 11.05 -24.13
CA TRP A 352 -20.05 9.91 -24.85
C TRP A 352 -21.15 9.19 -25.62
N ASP A 353 -21.06 9.26 -26.95
CA ASP A 353 -21.96 8.49 -27.81
C ASP A 353 -21.46 7.05 -27.89
N PHE A 354 -22.23 6.12 -27.32
CA PHE A 354 -22.00 4.69 -27.49
C PHE A 354 -22.85 4.14 -28.63
N LYS A 355 -22.26 3.27 -29.46
CA LYS A 355 -23.03 2.42 -30.39
C LYS A 355 -22.65 0.97 -30.21
N VAL A 356 -23.62 0.11 -30.51
CA VAL A 356 -23.37 -1.31 -30.66
C VAL A 356 -22.54 -1.54 -31.92
N THR A 357 -21.38 -2.14 -31.74
CA THR A 357 -20.52 -2.61 -32.84
C THR A 357 -20.32 -4.12 -32.71
N GLY A 358 -20.03 -4.81 -33.83
CA GLY A 358 -19.77 -6.26 -33.85
C GLY A 358 -20.92 -7.15 -34.34
N THR A 359 -20.61 -8.43 -34.59
CA THR A 359 -21.55 -9.46 -35.08
C THR A 359 -22.17 -10.27 -33.93
N ARG A 360 -23.22 -11.05 -34.24
CA ARG A 360 -24.01 -11.83 -33.26
C ARG A 360 -23.09 -12.69 -32.37
N GLY A 361 -23.03 -12.39 -31.07
CA GLY A 361 -22.18 -13.07 -30.07
C GLY A 361 -20.91 -12.33 -29.65
N LYS A 362 -20.55 -11.21 -30.29
CA LYS A 362 -19.44 -10.30 -29.91
C LYS A 362 -19.86 -8.84 -30.07
N LYS A 363 -21.05 -8.51 -29.56
CA LYS A 363 -21.54 -7.14 -29.57
C LYS A 363 -20.84 -6.35 -28.48
N THR A 364 -20.28 -5.20 -28.83
CA THR A 364 -19.62 -4.31 -27.88
C THR A 364 -20.28 -2.94 -27.96
N TYR A 365 -20.71 -2.39 -26.82
CA TYR A 365 -21.11 -0.99 -26.74
C TYR A 365 -19.83 -0.16 -26.59
N GLY A 366 -19.38 0.42 -27.71
CA GLY A 366 -18.15 1.20 -27.78
C GLY A 366 -18.41 2.66 -28.08
N ALA A 367 -17.55 3.55 -27.59
CA ALA A 367 -17.57 4.96 -27.95
C ALA A 367 -17.34 5.14 -29.46
N VAL A 368 -18.16 5.95 -30.15
CA VAL A 368 -18.04 6.10 -31.62
C VAL A 368 -17.49 7.44 -32.08
N ASN A 369 -17.66 8.50 -31.29
CA ASN A 369 -17.14 9.83 -31.60
C ASN A 369 -16.79 10.51 -30.27
N ILE A 370 -15.50 10.71 -30.03
CA ILE A 370 -15.03 11.63 -28.99
C ILE A 370 -14.09 12.58 -29.70
N ILE A 371 -14.63 13.71 -30.13
CA ILE A 371 -13.86 14.76 -30.81
C ILE A 371 -12.90 15.35 -29.76
N PRO A 372 -11.57 15.39 -30.03
CA PRO A 372 -10.58 16.04 -29.16
C PRO A 372 -11.04 17.43 -28.69
#